data_AF-A0A0D2K540-F1
#
_entry.id   AF-A0A0D2K540-F1
#
_cell.length_a   1.000
_cell.length_b   1.000
_cell.length_c   1.000
_cell.angle_alpha   90.00
_cell.angle_beta   90.00
_cell.angle_gamma   90.00
#
_symmetry.space_group_name_H-M   'P 1'
#
loop_
_entity.id
_entity.type
_entity.pdbx_description
1 polymer ?
#
loop_
_entity_poly.entity_id
_entity_poly.type
_entity_poly.pdbx_seq_one_letter_code
_entity_poly.pdbx_strand_id
1 'polypeptide(L)'
;MLVLCVTLAGSVLSASFVVALARERDSGFKHLQLLAGAPPTAFWAANFAADMLAFSLPAGGIVALVALTGKRLPSLQGPRLAALASLLWAFGAAGLSTTYMLHPIFSDEMRALQRLNSAYFLTGYLGFLATWVGRRDLQITLI
;
A
#
# COMPACT_ATOMS: atom_id res chain seq x y z
N MET A 1 -19.34 -0.79 -8.92
CA MET A 1 -18.27 -0.30 -9.83
C MET A 1 -17.23 0.55 -9.11
N LEU A 2 -17.60 1.59 -8.37
CA LEU A 2 -16.63 2.44 -7.62
C LEU A 2 -15.73 1.66 -6.64
N VAL A 3 -16.29 0.73 -5.87
CA VAL A 3 -15.50 -0.08 -4.90
C VAL A 3 -14.45 -0.94 -5.59
N LEU A 4 -14.76 -1.48 -6.76
CA LEU A 4 -13.81 -2.28 -7.56
C LEU A 4 -12.67 -1.40 -8.11
N CYS A 5 -12.97 -0.18 -8.56
CA CYS A 5 -11.92 0.77 -8.97
C CYS A 5 -11.01 1.15 -7.81
N VAL A 6 -11.56 1.44 -6.63
CA VAL A 6 -10.77 1.85 -5.45
C VAL A 6 -9.91 0.69 -4.93
N THR A 7 -10.44 -0.53 -4.89
CA THR A 7 -9.66 -1.72 -4.50
C THR A 7 -8.55 -2.02 -5.49
N LEU A 8 -8.80 -1.91 -6.79
CA LEU A 8 -7.78 -2.11 -7.81
C LEU A 8 -6.69 -1.04 -7.75
N ALA A 9 -7.05 0.24 -7.61
CA ALA A 9 -6.10 1.33 -7.44
C ALA A 9 -5.23 1.14 -6.18
N GLY A 10 -5.83 0.74 -5.05
CA GLY A 10 -5.09 0.45 -3.82
C GLY A 10 -4.14 -0.74 -3.94
N SER A 11 -4.54 -1.80 -4.67
CA SER A 11 -3.71 -2.99 -4.91
C SER A 11 -2.46 -2.63 -5.72
N VAL A 12 -2.64 -1.87 -6.81
CA VAL A 12 -1.56 -1.44 -7.70
C VAL A 12 -0.59 -0.51 -6.97
N LEU A 13 -1.13 0.43 -6.18
CA LEU A 13 -0.34 1.33 -5.35
C LEU A 13 0.50 0.57 -4.33
N SER A 14 -0.05 -0.46 -3.66
CA SER A 14 0.72 -1.27 -2.71
C SER A 14 1.76 -2.16 -3.40
N ALA A 15 1.47 -2.65 -4.60
CA ALA A 15 2.38 -3.53 -5.34
C ALA A 15 3.58 -2.76 -5.93
N SER A 16 3.42 -1.48 -6.29
CA SER A 16 4.51 -0.67 -6.87
C SER A 16 5.72 -0.48 -5.96
N PHE A 17 5.57 -0.60 -4.63
CA PHE A 17 6.71 -0.52 -3.70
C PHE A 17 7.68 -1.69 -3.86
N VAL A 18 7.21 -2.87 -4.28
CA VAL A 18 8.09 -4.02 -4.58
C VAL A 18 8.96 -3.78 -5.81
N VAL A 19 8.42 -3.05 -6.78
CA VAL A 19 9.14 -2.66 -8.00
C VAL A 19 10.26 -1.70 -7.67
N ALA A 20 9.98 -0.64 -6.92
CA ALA A 20 11.01 0.30 -6.47
C ALA A 20 12.19 -0.41 -5.76
N LEU A 21 11.87 -1.34 -4.85
CA LEU A 21 12.86 -2.09 -4.07
C LEU A 21 13.69 -3.08 -4.92
N ALA A 22 13.09 -3.68 -5.94
CA ALA A 22 13.78 -4.61 -6.82
C ALA A 22 14.62 -3.91 -7.90
N ARG A 23 14.22 -2.71 -8.34
CA ARG A 23 15.04 -1.86 -9.21
C ARG A 23 16.36 -1.47 -8.55
N GLU A 24 16.37 -1.31 -7.23
CA GLU A 24 17.59 -1.09 -6.46
C GLU A 24 18.49 -2.33 -6.34
N ARG A 25 17.95 -3.56 -6.51
CA ARG A 25 18.79 -4.75 -6.64
C ARG A 25 19.50 -4.78 -7.98
N ASP A 26 18.80 -4.45 -9.07
CA ASP A 26 19.34 -4.47 -10.43
C ASP A 26 20.30 -3.30 -10.71
N SER A 27 20.19 -2.19 -9.99
CA SER A 27 21.12 -1.05 -10.12
C SER A 27 22.49 -1.27 -9.47
N GLY A 28 22.73 -2.40 -8.80
CA GLY A 28 24.04 -2.75 -8.25
C GLY A 28 24.47 -1.93 -7.02
N PHE A 29 23.57 -1.16 -6.42
CA PHE A 29 23.89 -0.24 -5.32
C PHE A 29 24.46 -0.94 -4.09
N LYS A 30 24.04 -2.18 -3.79
CA LYS A 30 24.61 -3.01 -2.71
C LYS A 30 26.12 -3.23 -2.89
N HIS A 31 26.61 -3.36 -4.12
CA HIS A 31 28.03 -3.55 -4.38
C HIS A 31 28.82 -2.26 -4.12
N LEU A 32 28.30 -1.12 -4.57
CA LEU A 32 28.89 0.20 -4.31
C LEU A 32 28.89 0.57 -2.83
N GLN A 33 27.87 0.15 -2.09
CA GLN A 33 27.73 0.45 -0.66
C GLN A 33 28.60 -0.46 0.22
N LEU A 34 28.88 -1.68 -0.23
CA LEU A 34 29.92 -2.55 0.34
C LEU A 34 31.32 -2.00 0.11
N LEU A 35 31.60 -1.43 -1.06
CA LEU A 35 32.86 -0.72 -1.35
C LEU A 35 33.04 0.53 -0.50
N ALA A 36 31.95 1.16 -0.06
CA ALA A 36 31.96 2.31 0.87
C ALA A 36 32.10 1.92 2.36
N GLY A 37 32.16 0.63 2.70
CA GLY A 37 32.35 0.16 4.08
C GLY A 37 31.14 0.33 5.00
N ALA A 38 29.95 0.62 4.46
CA ALA A 38 28.75 0.83 5.26
C ALA A 38 28.17 -0.51 5.77
N PRO A 39 27.68 -0.57 7.03
CA PRO A 39 27.07 -1.78 7.55
C PRO A 39 25.76 -2.09 6.83
N PRO A 40 25.42 -3.38 6.61
CA PRO A 40 24.23 -3.80 5.86
C PRO A 40 22.92 -3.33 6.52
N THR A 41 22.90 -3.12 7.83
CA THR A 41 21.72 -2.61 8.55
C THR A 41 21.38 -1.16 8.20
N ALA A 42 22.39 -0.31 7.99
CA ALA A 42 22.19 1.08 7.60
C ALA A 42 21.62 1.20 6.18
N PHE A 43 21.98 0.26 5.29
CA PHE A 43 21.39 0.17 3.95
C PHE A 43 19.87 -0.09 4.02
N TRP A 44 19.46 -1.09 4.78
CA TRP A 44 18.05 -1.43 4.93
C TRP A 44 17.24 -0.31 5.58
N ALA A 45 17.80 0.36 6.60
CA ALA A 45 17.13 1.49 7.26
C ALA A 45 16.98 2.71 6.34
N ALA A 46 18.03 3.06 5.58
CA ALA A 46 17.98 4.16 4.62
C ALA A 46 16.96 3.90 3.51
N ASN A 47 16.90 2.66 3.02
CA ASN A 47 15.96 2.26 2.00
C ASN A 47 14.50 2.29 2.50
N PHE A 48 14.25 1.73 3.69
CA PHE A 48 12.95 1.80 4.33
C PHE A 48 12.48 3.25 4.56
N ALA A 49 13.40 4.15 4.94
CA ALA A 49 13.10 5.57 5.11
C ALA A 49 12.78 6.27 3.78
N ALA A 50 13.54 5.98 2.72
CA ALA A 50 13.30 6.51 1.38
C ALA A 50 11.96 6.02 0.82
N ASP A 51 11.64 4.74 0.99
CA ASP A 51 10.35 4.15 0.60
C ASP A 51 9.18 4.77 1.37
N MET A 52 9.32 4.98 2.68
CA MET A 52 8.31 5.66 3.50
C MET A 52 8.06 7.10 3.05
N LEU A 53 9.12 7.83 2.67
CA LEU A 53 9.01 9.18 2.11
C LEU A 53 8.33 9.15 0.73
N ALA A 54 8.70 8.21 -0.13
CA ALA A 54 8.08 8.02 -1.43
C ALA A 54 6.60 7.61 -1.32
N PHE A 55 6.21 6.87 -0.28
CA PHE A 55 4.81 6.56 0.05
C PHE A 55 4.04 7.78 0.58
N SER A 56 4.71 8.65 1.35
CA SER A 56 4.08 9.83 1.97
C SER A 56 3.54 10.83 0.95
N LEU A 57 4.21 10.97 -0.20
CA LEU A 57 3.82 11.87 -1.29
C LEU A 57 2.46 11.50 -1.92
N PRO A 58 2.24 10.29 -2.45
CA PRO A 58 0.95 9.88 -3.00
C PRO A 58 -0.13 9.80 -1.92
N ALA A 59 0.20 9.36 -0.69
CA ALA A 59 -0.75 9.34 0.41
C ALA A 59 -1.24 10.75 0.79
N GLY A 60 -0.32 11.71 0.88
CA GLY A 60 -0.65 13.13 1.08
C GLY A 60 -1.47 13.70 -0.06
N GLY A 61 -1.16 13.33 -1.31
CA GLY A 61 -1.94 13.70 -2.49
C GLY A 61 -3.40 13.22 -2.42
N ILE A 62 -3.63 11.98 -2.00
CA ILE A 62 -5.00 11.43 -1.81
C ILE A 62 -5.73 12.20 -0.70
N VAL A 63 -5.09 12.43 0.44
CA VAL A 63 -5.70 13.17 1.57
C VAL A 63 -6.03 14.60 1.16
N ALA A 64 -5.13 15.28 0.43
CA ALA A 64 -5.35 16.63 -0.09
C ALA A 64 -6.51 16.65 -1.10
N LEU A 65 -6.59 15.68 -2.02
CA LEU A 65 -7.68 15.57 -2.99
C LEU A 65 -9.03 15.36 -2.29
N VAL A 66 -9.07 14.50 -1.26
CA VAL A 66 -10.26 14.24 -0.44
C VAL A 66 -10.66 15.50 0.35
N ALA A 67 -9.69 16.24 0.90
CA ALA A 67 -9.95 17.50 1.60
C ALA A 67 -10.54 18.57 0.66
N LEU A 68 -9.98 18.71 -0.56
CA LEU A 68 -10.47 19.65 -1.59
C LEU A 68 -11.86 19.27 -2.12
N THR A 69 -12.14 17.97 -2.24
CA THR A 69 -13.46 17.45 -2.62
C THR A 69 -14.44 17.39 -1.45
N GLY A 70 -14.04 17.78 -0.24
CA GLY A 70 -14.82 17.74 0.99
C GLY A 70 -16.16 18.47 0.93
N LYS A 71 -16.35 19.42 -0.01
CA LYS A 71 -17.66 20.05 -0.28
C LYS A 71 -18.71 19.08 -0.87
N ARG A 72 -18.31 17.93 -1.43
CA ARG A 72 -19.20 16.92 -2.03
C ARG A 72 -19.41 15.66 -1.18
N LEU A 73 -18.61 15.44 -0.13
CA LEU A 73 -18.78 14.33 0.83
C LEU A 73 -18.75 14.84 2.28
N PRO A 74 -19.92 15.19 2.87
CA PRO A 74 -20.02 15.62 4.28
C PRO A 74 -19.54 14.54 5.26
N SER A 75 -19.59 13.27 4.85
CA SER A 75 -19.28 12.11 5.68
C SER A 75 -17.79 11.93 6.02
N LEU A 76 -16.89 12.65 5.33
CA LEU A 76 -15.43 12.49 5.40
C LEU A 76 -14.69 13.72 5.96
N GLN A 77 -15.39 14.58 6.70
CA GLN A 77 -14.80 15.77 7.31
C GLN A 77 -14.39 15.55 8.78
N GLY A 78 -13.46 16.38 9.26
CA GLY A 78 -13.01 16.42 10.66
C GLY A 78 -12.23 15.16 11.09
N PRO A 79 -12.61 14.48 12.19
CA PRO A 79 -11.85 13.36 12.76
C PRO A 79 -11.74 12.15 11.82
N ARG A 80 -12.66 12.01 10.86
CA ARG A 80 -12.65 10.91 9.89
C ARG A 80 -11.58 11.08 8.81
N LEU A 81 -11.21 12.33 8.49
CA LEU A 81 -10.11 12.61 7.57
C LEU A 81 -8.77 12.26 8.20
N ALA A 82 -8.61 12.58 9.49
CA ALA A 82 -7.44 12.16 10.26
C ALA A 82 -7.36 10.63 10.38
N ALA A 83 -8.50 9.96 10.61
CA ALA A 83 -8.56 8.50 10.59
C ALA A 83 -8.15 7.92 9.22
N LEU A 84 -8.64 8.48 8.11
CA LEU A 84 -8.25 8.08 6.76
C LEU A 84 -6.73 8.24 6.54
N ALA A 85 -6.17 9.38 6.95
CA ALA A 85 -4.74 9.64 6.83
C ALA A 85 -3.90 8.65 7.65
N SER A 86 -4.30 8.40 8.90
CA SER A 86 -3.63 7.42 9.77
C SER A 86 -3.72 5.99 9.21
N LEU A 87 -4.86 5.63 8.61
CA LEU A 87 -5.07 4.33 8.01
C LEU A 87 -4.22 4.16 6.75
N LEU A 88 -4.12 5.19 5.90
CA LEU A 88 -3.22 5.17 4.74
C LEU A 88 -1.77 4.99 5.20
N TRP A 89 -1.34 5.71 6.22
CA TRP A 89 0.03 5.64 6.71
C TRP A 89 0.37 4.28 7.32
N ALA A 90 -0.54 3.73 8.14
CA ALA A 90 -0.43 2.37 8.67
C ALA A 90 -0.43 1.31 7.56
N PHE A 91 -1.24 1.50 6.51
CA PHE A 91 -1.27 0.62 5.35
C PHE A 91 0.06 0.65 4.58
N GLY A 92 0.66 1.83 4.39
CA GLY A 92 1.99 1.96 3.78
C GLY A 92 3.08 1.24 4.57
N ALA A 93 3.11 1.43 5.89
CA ALA A 93 4.08 0.77 6.76
C ALA A 93 3.91 -0.76 6.77
N ALA A 94 2.67 -1.25 6.83
CA ALA A 94 2.36 -2.69 6.77
C ALA A 94 2.72 -3.29 5.40
N GLY A 95 2.43 -2.58 4.32
CA GLY A 95 2.81 -2.94 2.96
C GLY A 95 4.32 -3.11 2.85
N LEU A 96 5.09 -2.09 3.24
CA LEU A 96 6.56 -2.14 3.23
C LEU A 96 7.11 -3.27 4.11
N SER A 97 6.59 -3.46 5.33
CA SER A 97 7.04 -4.55 6.19
C SER A 97 6.82 -5.92 5.54
N THR A 98 5.71 -6.10 4.83
CA THR A 98 5.36 -7.35 4.15
C THR A 98 6.26 -7.56 2.93
N THR A 99 6.60 -6.51 2.19
CA THR A 99 7.49 -6.59 1.02
C THR A 99 8.93 -6.89 1.42
N TYR A 100 9.43 -6.31 2.53
CA TYR A 100 10.73 -6.68 3.10
C TYR A 100 10.76 -8.12 3.60
N MET A 101 9.68 -8.63 4.19
CA MET A 101 9.55 -10.05 4.58
C MET A 101 9.53 -11.00 3.36
N LEU A 102 8.92 -10.59 2.25
CA LEU A 102 8.82 -11.37 1.01
C LEU A 102 10.04 -11.23 0.08
N HIS A 103 10.99 -10.34 0.41
CA HIS A 103 12.22 -10.10 -0.36
C HIS A 103 13.03 -11.35 -0.76
N PRO A 104 13.17 -12.40 0.08
CA PRO A 104 13.96 -13.58 -0.30
C PRO A 104 13.25 -14.51 -1.28
N ILE A 105 11.94 -14.35 -1.51
CA ILE A 105 11.13 -15.30 -2.27
C ILE A 105 11.08 -14.95 -3.78
N PHE A 106 11.42 -13.71 -4.15
CA PHE A 106 11.30 -13.25 -5.54
C PHE A 106 12.63 -12.74 -6.10
N SER A 107 13.09 -13.41 -7.17
CA SER A 107 14.25 -13.02 -7.98
C SER A 107 13.88 -12.04 -9.10
N ASP A 108 12.64 -12.09 -9.59
CA ASP A 108 12.15 -11.25 -10.69
C ASP A 108 11.10 -10.23 -10.19
N GLU A 109 11.42 -8.96 -10.34
CA GLU A 109 10.61 -7.80 -9.94
C GLU A 109 9.19 -7.82 -10.53
N MET A 110 9.09 -7.99 -11.84
CA MET A 110 7.82 -7.94 -12.57
C MET A 110 6.89 -9.10 -12.18
N ARG A 111 7.45 -10.27 -11.84
CA ARG A 111 6.69 -11.44 -11.36
C ARG A 111 6.20 -11.23 -9.94
N ALA A 112 7.02 -10.61 -9.08
CA ALA A 112 6.62 -10.25 -7.72
C ALA A 112 5.46 -9.24 -7.75
N LEU A 113 5.58 -8.19 -8.57
CA LEU A 113 4.53 -7.19 -8.76
C LEU A 113 3.19 -7.83 -9.15
N GLN A 114 3.18 -8.69 -10.18
CA GLN A 114 1.96 -9.30 -10.67
C GLN A 114 1.31 -10.23 -9.63
N ARG A 115 2.10 -11.01 -8.90
CA ARG A 115 1.62 -11.96 -7.87
C ARG A 115 1.09 -11.25 -6.63
N LEU A 116 1.74 -10.18 -6.19
CA LEU A 116 1.28 -9.38 -5.05
C LEU A 116 0.03 -8.59 -5.41
N ASN A 117 0.01 -7.98 -6.59
CA ASN A 117 -1.15 -7.23 -7.04
C ASN A 117 -2.41 -8.12 -7.14
N SER A 118 -2.27 -9.36 -7.65
CA SER A 118 -3.38 -10.30 -7.67
C SER A 118 -3.81 -10.76 -6.29
N ALA A 119 -2.87 -11.04 -5.37
CA ALA A 119 -3.17 -11.42 -3.99
C ALA A 119 -3.89 -10.30 -3.21
N TYR A 120 -3.42 -9.06 -3.33
CA TYR A 120 -4.04 -7.89 -2.69
C TYR A 120 -5.44 -7.61 -3.25
N PHE A 121 -5.61 -7.72 -4.57
CA PHE A 121 -6.91 -7.56 -5.19
C PHE A 121 -7.92 -8.61 -4.72
N LEU A 122 -7.52 -9.89 -4.66
CA LEU A 122 -8.37 -10.97 -4.14
C LEU A 122 -8.78 -10.74 -2.69
N THR A 123 -7.83 -10.33 -1.83
CA THR A 123 -8.11 -10.03 -0.42
C THR A 123 -9.10 -8.88 -0.29
N GLY A 124 -8.92 -7.80 -1.07
CA GLY A 124 -9.84 -6.66 -1.10
C GLY A 124 -11.24 -7.03 -1.61
N TYR A 125 -11.32 -7.89 -2.62
CA TYR A 125 -12.58 -8.37 -3.18
C TYR A 125 -13.35 -9.27 -2.19
N LEU A 126 -12.65 -10.18 -1.50
CA LEU A 126 -13.24 -11.03 -0.46
C LEU A 126 -13.77 -10.20 0.72
N GLY A 127 -13.03 -9.17 1.15
CA GLY A 127 -13.50 -8.23 2.18
C GLY A 127 -14.79 -7.51 1.77
N PHE A 128 -14.88 -7.07 0.52
CA PHE A 128 -16.11 -6.49 -0.02
C PHE A 128 -17.27 -7.50 0.02
N LEU A 129 -17.06 -8.74 -0.44
CA LEU A 129 -18.09 -9.79 -0.39
C LEU A 129 -18.56 -10.08 1.04
N ALA A 130 -17.64 -10.16 2.00
CA ALA A 130 -17.98 -10.39 3.41
C ALA A 130 -18.89 -9.29 3.97
N THR A 131 -18.57 -8.01 3.73
CA THR A 131 -19.42 -6.90 4.17
C THR A 131 -20.77 -6.85 3.46
N TRP A 132 -20.83 -7.33 2.21
CA TRP A 132 -22.07 -7.39 1.45
C TRP A 132 -23.00 -8.51 1.96
N VAL A 133 -22.45 -9.69 2.25
CA VAL A 133 -23.18 -10.81 2.86
C VAL A 133 -23.70 -10.40 4.23
N GLY A 134 -22.84 -9.87 5.11
CA GLY A 134 -23.27 -9.46 6.46
C GLY A 134 -24.35 -8.37 6.47
N ARG A 135 -24.39 -7.49 5.47
CA ARG A 135 -25.47 -6.50 5.32
C ARG A 135 -26.80 -7.11 4.84
N ARG A 136 -26.78 -8.22 4.11
CA ARG A 136 -28.00 -8.91 3.69
C ARG A 136 -28.69 -9.59 4.88
N ASP A 137 -27.94 -10.21 5.77
CA ASP A 137 -28.51 -10.90 6.95
C ASP A 137 -29.17 -9.92 7.94
N LEU A 138 -28.60 -8.73 8.09
CA LEU A 138 -29.15 -7.65 8.92
C LEU A 138 -30.46 -7.06 8.38
N GLN A 139 -30.68 -7.07 7.05
CA GLN A 139 -31.95 -6.62 6.46
C GLN A 139 -33.06 -7.65 6.60
N ILE A 140 -32.74 -8.95 6.62
CA ILE A 140 -33.73 -10.04 6.74
C ILE A 140 -34.24 -10.18 8.19
N THR A 141 -33.42 -9.79 9.18
CA THR A 141 -33.78 -9.87 10.62
C THR A 141 -34.61 -8.67 11.10
N LEU A 142 -34.67 -7.58 10.33
CA LEU A 142 -35.41 -6.34 10.64
C LEU A 142 -36.78 -6.27 9.95
N ILE A 143 -37.25 -7.37 9.36
CA ILE A 143 -38.58 -7.55 8.73
C ILE A 143 -39.30 -8.66 9.49
#